data_AF-A0A1W1HGX5-F1
#
_entry.id   AF-A0A1W1HGX5-F1
#
_cell.length_a   1.000
_cell.length_b   1.000
_cell.length_c   1.000
_cell.angle_alpha   90.00
_cell.angle_beta   90.00
_cell.angle_gamma   90.00
#
_symmetry.space_group_name_H-M   'P 1'
#
loop_
_entity.id
_entity.type
_entity.pdbx_description
1 polymer ?
#
loop_
_entity_poly.entity_id
_entity_poly.type
_entity_poly.pdbx_seq_one_letter_code
_entity_poly.pdbx_strand_id
1 'polypeptide(L)'
;MNSNDYKEIIQYAINLEIEAEIFYTKVAEKVSDSYLKEMFKAFAGEENKHREILTNLMVKGDAGGFFGKSKDYGISSTVEKPRITEKMTLADAFAIAMKNEENAMKMYHKMADDCKDDKIKKVFIDLAEMEKGHKHKMETSYTEVAYPEAW
;
A
#
# COMPACT_ATOMS: atom_id res chain seq x y z
N MET A 1 -21.50 -9.92 -13.59
CA MET A 1 -20.83 -8.99 -12.68
C MET A 1 -20.61 -7.70 -13.43
N ASN A 2 -21.24 -6.65 -12.91
CA ASN A 2 -21.46 -5.33 -13.53
C ASN A 2 -20.33 -4.37 -13.09
N SER A 3 -20.18 -3.21 -13.73
CA SER A 3 -19.19 -2.16 -13.40
C SER A 3 -19.09 -1.71 -11.93
N ASN A 4 -19.91 -2.23 -11.02
CA ASN A 4 -19.92 -1.92 -9.60
C ASN A 4 -18.72 -2.52 -8.85
N ASP A 5 -18.33 -3.76 -9.19
CA ASP A 5 -17.27 -4.49 -8.47
C ASP A 5 -15.89 -3.82 -8.66
N TYR A 6 -15.64 -3.19 -9.83
CA TYR A 6 -14.39 -2.47 -10.10
C TYR A 6 -14.23 -1.20 -9.24
N LYS A 7 -15.29 -0.38 -9.17
CA LYS A 7 -15.26 0.84 -8.37
C LYS A 7 -15.07 0.50 -6.90
N GLU A 8 -15.68 -0.59 -6.45
CA GLU A 8 -15.48 -1.10 -5.09
C GLU A 8 -14.04 -1.54 -4.83
N ILE A 9 -13.39 -2.22 -5.79
CA ILE A 9 -11.98 -2.65 -5.68
C ILE A 9 -11.02 -1.45 -5.68
N ILE A 10 -11.19 -0.49 -6.59
CA ILE A 10 -10.35 0.73 -6.57
C ILE A 10 -10.63 1.56 -5.32
N GLN A 11 -11.89 1.69 -4.91
CA GLN A 11 -12.23 2.41 -3.67
C GLN A 11 -11.61 1.73 -2.44
N TYR A 12 -11.56 0.39 -2.44
CA TYR A 12 -10.86 -0.36 -1.41
C TYR A 12 -9.35 -0.08 -1.42
N ALA A 13 -8.71 -0.07 -2.60
CA ALA A 13 -7.30 0.30 -2.71
C ALA A 13 -7.03 1.74 -2.23
N ILE A 14 -7.85 2.70 -2.64
CA ILE A 14 -7.78 4.09 -2.16
C ILE A 14 -7.85 4.15 -0.64
N ASN A 15 -8.73 3.35 -0.02
CA ASN A 15 -8.85 3.32 1.43
C ASN A 15 -7.60 2.72 2.09
N LEU A 16 -6.95 1.72 1.49
CA LEU A 16 -5.68 1.19 1.98
C LEU A 16 -4.56 2.23 1.91
N GLU A 17 -4.45 2.97 0.80
CA GLU A 17 -3.48 4.07 0.66
C GLU A 17 -3.68 5.15 1.74
N ILE A 18 -4.94 5.52 2.01
CA ILE A 18 -5.27 6.47 3.08
C ILE A 18 -4.88 5.91 4.46
N GLU A 19 -5.17 4.63 4.71
CA GLU A 19 -4.81 3.97 5.96
C GLU A 19 -3.27 3.93 6.15
N ALA A 20 -2.51 3.66 5.08
CA ALA A 20 -1.06 3.66 5.07
C ALA A 20 -0.48 5.07 5.27
N GLU A 21 -0.99 6.08 4.58
CA GLU A 21 -0.60 7.50 4.77
C GLU A 21 -0.78 7.93 6.22
N ILE A 22 -1.95 7.64 6.81
CA ILE A 22 -2.25 7.97 8.21
C ILE A 22 -1.32 7.20 9.15
N PHE A 23 -1.05 5.93 8.85
CA PHE A 23 -0.14 5.11 9.64
C PHE A 23 1.26 5.71 9.65
N TYR A 24 1.84 6.00 8.49
CA TYR A 24 3.18 6.56 8.36
C TYR A 24 3.29 7.94 8.99
N THR A 25 2.29 8.80 8.81
CA THR A 25 2.24 10.11 9.46
C THR A 25 2.30 9.97 10.99
N LYS A 26 1.50 9.06 11.57
CA LYS A 26 1.49 8.82 13.03
C LYS A 26 2.80 8.24 13.55
N VAL A 27 3.45 7.36 12.79
CA VAL A 27 4.75 6.80 13.18
C VAL A 27 5.82 7.89 13.11
N ALA A 28 5.81 8.72 12.07
CA ALA A 28 6.73 9.85 11.92
C ALA A 28 6.59 10.86 13.07
N GLU A 29 5.38 11.09 13.59
CA GLU A 29 5.15 11.98 14.75
C GLU A 29 5.73 11.41 16.06
N LYS A 30 5.71 10.09 16.22
CA LYS A 30 6.16 9.40 17.44
C LYS A 30 7.65 9.11 17.48
N VAL A 31 8.29 8.94 16.32
CA VAL A 31 9.72 8.64 16.25
C VAL A 31 10.55 9.89 16.57
N SER A 32 11.53 9.72 17.45
CA SER A 32 12.43 10.81 17.87
C SER A 32 13.64 10.95 16.96
N ASP A 33 14.07 9.85 16.32
CA ASP A 33 15.14 9.84 15.34
C ASP A 33 14.74 10.64 14.08
N SER A 34 15.58 11.61 13.70
CA SER A 34 15.28 12.53 12.60
C SER A 34 15.34 11.83 11.23
N TYR A 35 16.23 10.87 11.05
CA TYR A 35 16.35 10.11 9.81
C TYR A 35 15.09 9.26 9.59
N LEU A 36 14.67 8.52 10.61
CA LEU A 36 13.46 7.69 10.54
C LEU A 36 12.19 8.53 10.41
N LYS A 37 12.13 9.69 11.07
CA LYS A 37 11.01 10.64 10.91
C LYS A 37 10.85 11.07 9.45
N GLU A 38 11.94 11.49 8.80
CA GLU A 38 11.89 11.91 7.40
C GLU A 38 11.59 10.75 6.47
N MET A 39 12.09 9.54 6.76
CA MET A 39 11.75 8.35 5.99
C MET A 39 10.24 8.02 6.05
N PHE A 40 9.63 8.01 7.24
CA PHE A 40 8.18 7.76 7.35
C PHE A 40 7.33 8.87 6.73
N LYS A 41 7.77 10.13 6.80
CA LYS A 41 7.12 11.22 6.04
C LYS A 41 7.21 11.01 4.53
N ALA A 42 8.36 10.54 4.04
CA ALA A 42 8.53 10.25 2.63
C ALA A 42 7.54 9.16 2.18
N PHE A 43 7.44 8.05 2.93
CA PHE A 43 6.44 7.01 2.66
C PHE A 43 5.02 7.56 2.66
N ALA A 44 4.61 8.34 3.68
CA ALA A 44 3.28 8.97 3.70
C ALA A 44 3.01 9.82 2.44
N GLY A 45 4.03 10.51 1.93
CA GLY A 45 3.94 11.28 0.69
C GLY A 45 3.89 10.42 -0.58
N GLU A 46 4.47 9.22 -0.57
CA GLU A 46 4.36 8.25 -1.68
C GLU A 46 2.95 7.64 -1.72
N GLU A 47 2.39 7.18 -0.58
CA GLU A 47 0.99 6.69 -0.48
C GLU A 47 -0.03 7.75 -0.96
N ASN A 48 0.21 9.02 -0.63
CA ASN A 48 -0.64 10.12 -1.08
C ASN A 48 -0.67 10.22 -2.62
N LYS A 49 0.47 10.05 -3.29
CA LYS A 49 0.56 10.02 -4.76
C LYS A 49 -0.13 8.79 -5.33
N HIS A 50 0.02 7.63 -4.70
CA HIS A 50 -0.68 6.40 -5.12
C HIS A 50 -2.20 6.60 -5.04
N ARG A 51 -2.69 7.19 -3.95
CA ARG A 51 -4.10 7.59 -3.82
C ARG A 51 -4.54 8.53 -4.94
N GLU A 52 -3.74 9.53 -5.31
CA GLU A 52 -4.04 10.42 -6.42
C GLU A 52 -4.11 9.67 -7.76
N ILE A 53 -3.18 8.74 -8.02
CA ILE A 53 -3.18 7.89 -9.21
C ILE A 53 -4.47 7.06 -9.28
N LEU A 54 -4.84 6.39 -8.18
CA LEU A 54 -6.06 5.57 -8.10
C LEU A 54 -7.33 6.41 -8.22
N THR A 55 -7.37 7.57 -7.58
CA THR A 55 -8.51 8.49 -7.69
C THR A 55 -8.68 8.97 -9.13
N ASN A 56 -7.57 9.31 -9.80
CA ASN A 56 -7.57 9.67 -11.22
C ASN A 56 -8.01 8.51 -12.11
N LEU A 57 -7.61 7.27 -11.82
CA LEU A 57 -8.10 6.07 -12.51
C LEU A 57 -9.60 5.85 -12.29
N MET A 58 -10.10 6.13 -11.09
CA MET A 58 -11.53 6.03 -10.76
C MET A 58 -12.38 7.07 -11.49
N VAL A 59 -11.88 8.32 -11.60
CA VAL A 59 -12.57 9.44 -12.27
C VAL A 59 -12.47 9.34 -13.78
N LYS A 60 -11.30 9.00 -14.33
CA LYS A 60 -11.10 8.82 -15.78
C LYS A 60 -11.67 7.50 -16.31
N GLY A 61 -11.89 6.53 -15.42
CA GLY A 61 -12.47 5.23 -15.72
C GLY A 61 -13.97 5.29 -15.94
N ASP A 62 -14.43 5.96 -16.99
CA ASP A 62 -15.82 5.94 -17.46
C ASP A 62 -16.12 4.81 -18.47
N ALA A 63 -15.35 3.73 -18.47
CA ALA A 63 -15.57 2.64 -19.43
C ALA A 63 -15.45 1.29 -18.72
N GLY A 64 -16.60 0.72 -18.34
CA GLY A 64 -16.74 -0.60 -17.71
C GLY A 64 -16.32 -1.80 -18.59
N GLY A 65 -15.19 -1.71 -19.29
CA GLY A 65 -14.68 -2.73 -20.21
C GLY A 65 -13.25 -3.20 -19.92
N PHE A 66 -12.54 -2.57 -18.99
CA PHE A 66 -11.11 -2.84 -18.77
C PHE A 66 -10.78 -4.05 -17.91
N PHE A 67 -11.76 -4.74 -17.32
CA PHE A 67 -11.51 -5.90 -16.46
C PHE A 67 -12.26 -7.15 -16.93
N GLY A 68 -11.68 -8.32 -16.65
CA GLY A 68 -12.32 -9.62 -16.84
C GLY A 68 -13.61 -9.76 -16.04
N LYS A 69 -14.56 -10.55 -16.56
CA LYS A 69 -15.60 -11.13 -15.69
C LYS A 69 -14.94 -12.26 -14.91
N SER A 70 -14.21 -11.97 -13.83
CA SER A 70 -13.65 -12.99 -12.93
C SER A 70 -14.35 -12.97 -11.57
N LYS A 71 -14.44 -14.16 -10.99
CA LYS A 71 -15.18 -14.53 -9.77
C LYS A 71 -14.47 -13.98 -8.55
N ASP A 72 -15.25 -13.39 -7.64
CA ASP A 72 -14.94 -13.18 -6.22
C ASP A 72 -13.46 -12.86 -5.91
N TYR A 73 -13.13 -11.57 -5.91
CA TYR A 73 -11.76 -11.11 -5.74
C TYR A 73 -11.21 -11.38 -4.32
N GLY A 74 -12.01 -11.86 -3.36
CA GLY A 74 -11.54 -12.28 -2.03
C GLY A 74 -10.78 -11.21 -1.23
N ILE A 75 -10.77 -9.95 -1.70
CA ILE A 75 -9.93 -8.87 -1.16
C ILE A 75 -10.39 -8.50 0.25
N SER A 76 -11.69 -8.62 0.51
CA SER A 76 -12.32 -8.43 1.82
C SER A 76 -11.79 -9.40 2.90
N SER A 77 -11.25 -10.57 2.49
CA SER A 77 -10.96 -11.68 3.42
C SER A 77 -9.48 -11.86 3.76
N THR A 78 -8.55 -11.12 3.14
CA THR A 78 -7.12 -11.48 3.16
C THR A 78 -6.19 -10.53 3.91
N VAL A 79 -6.67 -9.43 4.47
CA VAL A 79 -5.81 -8.43 5.11
C VAL A 79 -6.18 -8.29 6.57
N GLU A 80 -5.51 -9.07 7.43
CA GLU A 80 -5.42 -8.72 8.86
C GLU A 80 -4.82 -7.32 8.93
N LYS A 81 -5.62 -6.36 9.41
CA LYS A 81 -5.21 -4.97 9.53
C LYS A 81 -4.37 -4.80 10.80
N PRO A 82 -3.06 -4.57 10.69
CA PRO A 82 -2.27 -4.27 11.86
C PRO A 82 -2.71 -2.94 12.48
N ARG A 83 -2.94 -2.93 13.79
CA ARG A 83 -3.38 -1.73 14.53
C ARG A 83 -2.19 -1.10 15.24
N ILE A 84 -2.07 0.22 15.12
CA ILE A 84 -1.21 1.04 15.99
C ILE A 84 -1.72 0.88 17.42
N THR A 85 -0.85 0.43 18.33
CA THR A 85 -1.15 0.41 19.77
C THR A 85 -0.22 1.38 20.49
N GLU A 86 -0.65 1.88 21.65
CA GLU A 86 0.14 2.82 22.46
C GLU A 86 1.45 2.21 22.99
N LYS A 87 1.55 0.88 23.00
CA LYS A 87 2.73 0.14 23.48
C LYS A 87 3.63 -0.39 22.36
N MET A 88 3.36 -0.04 21.10
CA MET A 88 4.13 -0.59 19.97
C MET A 88 5.57 -0.06 20.00
N THR A 89 6.53 -0.94 19.78
CA THR A 89 7.92 -0.56 19.56
C THR A 89 8.12 -0.04 18.13
N LEU A 90 9.25 0.60 17.87
CA LEU A 90 9.61 1.00 16.52
C LEU A 90 9.78 -0.21 15.59
N ALA A 91 10.33 -1.32 16.11
CA ALA A 91 10.41 -2.59 15.39
C ALA A 91 9.02 -3.13 15.02
N ASP A 92 8.03 -3.05 15.93
CA ASP A 92 6.65 -3.42 15.62
C ASP A 92 6.05 -2.52 14.53
N ALA A 93 6.33 -1.21 14.57
CA ALA A 93 5.87 -0.27 13.55
C ALA A 93 6.42 -0.63 12.16
N PHE A 94 7.70 -0.99 12.06
CA PHE A 94 8.30 -1.49 10.82
C PHE A 94 7.71 -2.83 10.37
N ALA A 95 7.50 -3.78 11.29
CA ALA A 95 6.89 -5.06 10.95
C ALA A 95 5.47 -4.89 10.37
N ILE A 96 4.71 -3.98 10.97
CA ILE A 96 3.37 -3.59 10.50
C ILE A 96 3.44 -2.90 9.13
N ALA A 97 4.37 -1.95 8.96
CA ALA A 97 4.59 -1.24 7.71
C ALA A 97 4.89 -2.23 6.57
N MET A 98 5.89 -3.10 6.75
CA MET A 98 6.25 -4.14 5.77
C MET A 98 5.08 -5.04 5.41
N LYS A 99 4.17 -5.32 6.36
CA LYS A 99 2.98 -6.11 6.10
C LYS A 99 1.96 -5.36 5.26
N ASN A 100 1.75 -4.07 5.52
CA ASN A 100 0.89 -3.22 4.71
C ASN A 100 1.40 -3.14 3.26
N GLU A 101 2.70 -2.89 3.08
CA GLU A 101 3.35 -2.87 1.76
C GLU A 101 3.18 -4.20 1.01
N GLU A 102 3.41 -5.32 1.69
CA GLU A 102 3.24 -6.65 1.10
C GLU A 102 1.79 -6.87 0.62
N ASN A 103 0.81 -6.42 1.41
CA ASN A 103 -0.60 -6.58 1.08
C ASN A 103 -1.01 -5.68 -0.09
N ALA A 104 -0.55 -4.43 -0.12
CA ALA A 104 -0.78 -3.49 -1.22
C ALA A 104 -0.17 -4.03 -2.53
N MET A 105 1.10 -4.48 -2.50
CA MET A 105 1.77 -5.13 -3.63
C MET A 105 0.97 -6.32 -4.19
N LYS A 106 0.53 -7.25 -3.33
CA LYS A 106 -0.25 -8.43 -3.76
C LYS A 106 -1.59 -8.04 -4.37
N MET A 107 -2.25 -7.04 -3.80
CA MET A 107 -3.50 -6.51 -4.32
C MET A 107 -3.30 -5.92 -5.72
N TYR A 108 -2.27 -5.08 -5.91
CA TYR A 108 -1.98 -4.49 -7.21
C TYR A 108 -1.62 -5.52 -8.27
N HIS A 109 -0.84 -6.55 -7.94
CA HIS A 109 -0.62 -7.67 -8.86
C HIS A 109 -1.93 -8.35 -9.27
N LYS A 110 -2.83 -8.59 -8.32
CA LYS A 110 -4.14 -9.19 -8.63
C LYS A 110 -4.97 -8.27 -9.54
N MET A 111 -4.99 -6.96 -9.28
CA MET A 111 -5.67 -6.01 -10.16
C MET A 111 -5.05 -5.98 -11.56
N ALA A 112 -3.72 -6.06 -11.67
CA ALA A 112 -3.03 -6.13 -12.96
C ALA A 112 -3.38 -7.40 -13.75
N ASP A 113 -3.51 -8.54 -13.07
CA ASP A 113 -3.85 -9.82 -13.69
C ASP A 113 -5.29 -9.84 -14.22
N ASP A 114 -6.23 -9.24 -13.49
CA ASP A 114 -7.63 -9.15 -13.89
C ASP A 114 -7.92 -7.99 -14.88
N CYS A 115 -6.94 -7.10 -15.09
CA CYS A 115 -7.03 -5.99 -16.03
C CYS A 115 -6.72 -6.43 -17.47
N LYS A 116 -7.65 -6.11 -18.38
CA LYS A 116 -7.58 -6.31 -19.83
C LYS A 116 -6.97 -5.14 -20.60
N ASP A 117 -6.91 -3.96 -19.99
CA ASP A 117 -6.30 -2.80 -20.62
C ASP A 117 -4.82 -2.74 -20.26
N ASP A 118 -3.96 -2.85 -21.28
CA ASP A 118 -2.51 -2.89 -21.06
C ASP A 118 -1.97 -1.61 -20.40
N LYS A 119 -2.61 -0.44 -20.59
CA LYS A 119 -2.17 0.81 -19.98
C LYS A 119 -2.52 0.83 -18.50
N ILE A 120 -3.74 0.45 -18.15
CA ILE A 120 -4.18 0.40 -16.75
C ILE A 120 -3.45 -0.74 -16.01
N LYS A 121 -3.29 -1.90 -16.65
CA LYS A 121 -2.48 -3.01 -16.14
C LYS A 121 -1.07 -2.56 -15.80
N LYS A 122 -0.42 -1.78 -16.67
CA LYS A 122 0.90 -1.22 -16.41
C LYS A 122 0.91 -0.33 -15.17
N VAL A 123 -0.11 0.50 -14.97
CA VAL A 123 -0.18 1.34 -13.75
C VAL A 123 -0.22 0.47 -12.49
N PHE A 124 -0.99 -0.62 -12.45
CA PHE A 124 -1.00 -1.51 -11.30
C PHE A 124 0.32 -2.26 -11.10
N ILE A 125 0.99 -2.66 -12.18
CA ILE A 125 2.33 -3.26 -12.08
C ILE A 125 3.33 -2.25 -11.52
N ASP A 126 3.30 -1.02 -12.01
CA ASP A 126 4.18 0.05 -11.54
C ASP A 126 3.94 0.35 -10.05
N LEU A 127 2.67 0.42 -9.61
CA LEU A 127 2.31 0.55 -8.18
C LEU A 127 2.83 -0.64 -7.36
N ALA A 128 2.64 -1.88 -7.82
CA ALA A 128 3.14 -3.07 -7.12
C ALA A 128 4.66 -3.05 -6.94
N GLU A 129 5.42 -2.62 -7.95
CA GLU A 129 6.88 -2.51 -7.83
C GLU A 129 7.30 -1.35 -6.91
N MET A 130 6.51 -0.27 -6.79
CA MET A 130 6.73 0.79 -5.80
C MET A 130 6.59 0.26 -4.37
N GLU A 131 5.49 -0.45 -4.06
CA GLU A 131 5.28 -1.02 -2.71
C GLU A 131 6.33 -2.07 -2.34
N LYS A 132 6.77 -2.85 -3.32
CA LYS A 132 7.90 -3.77 -3.14
C LYS A 132 9.19 -3.04 -2.79
N GLY A 133 9.42 -1.88 -3.42
CA GLY A 133 10.53 -0.98 -3.09
C GLY A 133 10.42 -0.41 -1.68
N HIS A 134 9.21 0.01 -1.26
CA HIS A 134 8.94 0.45 0.10
C HIS A 134 9.24 -0.64 1.13
N LYS A 135 8.70 -1.85 0.92
CA LYS A 135 8.96 -3.02 1.76
C LYS A 135 10.45 -3.28 1.91
N HIS A 136 11.22 -3.25 0.83
CA HIS A 136 12.66 -3.48 0.88
C HIS A 136 13.42 -2.41 1.68
N LYS A 137 13.06 -1.13 1.50
CA LYS A 137 13.62 -0.03 2.31
C LYS A 137 13.31 -0.26 3.80
N MET A 138 12.09 -0.65 4.13
CA MET A 138 11.68 -0.94 5.51
C MET A 138 12.37 -2.18 6.10
N GLU A 139 12.61 -3.23 5.32
CA GLU A 139 13.38 -4.42 5.76
C GLU A 139 14.82 -4.04 6.14
N THR A 140 15.42 -3.14 5.36
CA THR A 140 16.77 -2.64 5.62
C THR A 140 16.80 -1.86 6.94
N SER A 141 15.90 -0.87 7.10
CA SER A 141 15.83 -0.08 8.34
C SER A 141 15.37 -0.89 9.55
N TYR A 142 14.53 -1.91 9.36
CA TYR A 142 14.13 -2.83 10.44
C TYR A 142 15.32 -3.59 10.99
N THR A 143 16.21 -4.06 10.12
CA THR A 143 17.42 -4.80 10.54
C THR A 143 18.32 -3.92 11.41
N GLU A 144 18.50 -2.64 11.03
CA GLU A 144 19.28 -1.66 11.80
C GLU A 144 18.63 -1.34 13.16
N VAL A 145 17.30 -1.22 13.20
CA VAL A 145 16.55 -0.88 14.42
C VAL A 145 16.40 -2.07 15.36
N ALA A 146 16.20 -3.28 14.83
CA ALA A 146 15.99 -4.50 15.61
C ALA A 146 17.31 -5.11 16.12
N TYR A 147 18.42 -4.86 15.42
CA TYR A 147 19.75 -5.32 15.78
C TYR A 147 20.77 -4.17 15.74
N PRO A 148 20.69 -3.21 16.69
CA PRO A 148 21.57 -2.04 16.70
C PRO A 148 23.06 -2.34 16.94
N GLU A 149 23.45 -3.60 17.18
CA GLU A 149 24.84 -4.00 17.42
C GLU A 149 25.28 -5.14 16.48
N ALA A 150 26.00 -4.76 15.42
CA ALA A 150 26.90 -5.64 14.69
C ALA A 150 28.12 -4.87 14.14
N TRP A 151 28.66 -3.90 14.90
CA TRP A 151 29.96 -3.27 14.66
C TRP A 151 30.64 -2.96 15.99
#